data_AF-A0A978V6K0-F1
#
_entry.id   AF-A0A978V6K0-F1
#
_cell.length_a   1.000
_cell.length_b   1.000
_cell.length_c   1.000
_cell.angle_alpha   90.00
_cell.angle_beta   90.00
_cell.angle_gamma   90.00
#
_symmetry.space_group_name_H-M   'P 1'
#
loop_
_entity.id
_entity.type
_entity.pdbx_description
1 polymer ?
#
loop_
_entity_poly.entity_id
_entity_poly.type
_entity_poly.pdbx_seq_one_letter_code
_entity_poly.pdbx_strand_id
1 'polypeptide(L)'
;MLKFLSKVKIEFNALDPRIASCMEFLAQCNARKAKESNPACQIQVKRRTDDEPPKIGVTFVNGVEEKFDATSISAQTIRNMILEKGQLLETEQMFRDAGEPWPVIIPEEELHQPAPGTKVSPFSSIFKLVINFGEFVTLFPFRLTIKRFFLQSCCRRHKYNSHCVTRR
;
A
#
# COMPACT_ATOMS: atom_id res chain seq x y z
N MET A 1 8.53 4.51 -1.45
CA MET A 1 8.20 4.34 -2.89
C MET A 1 8.92 3.13 -3.42
N LEU A 2 10.26 3.13 -3.52
CA LEU A 2 11.02 2.00 -4.10
C LEU A 2 10.93 0.67 -3.33
N LYS A 3 10.54 0.66 -2.04
CA LYS A 3 10.33 -0.58 -1.27
C LYS A 3 9.38 -1.60 -1.91
N PHE A 4 8.45 -1.14 -2.77
CA PHE A 4 7.46 -2.01 -3.41
C PHE A 4 7.85 -2.45 -4.83
N LEU A 5 8.96 -1.93 -5.37
CA LEU A 5 9.35 -2.12 -6.76
C LEU A 5 10.60 -2.98 -6.86
N SER A 6 10.61 -3.92 -7.80
CA SER A 6 11.80 -4.69 -8.18
C SER A 6 12.59 -3.98 -9.28
N LYS A 7 11.91 -3.33 -10.22
CA LYS A 7 12.53 -2.66 -11.37
C LYS A 7 11.76 -1.41 -11.78
N VAL A 8 12.49 -0.40 -12.24
CA VAL A 8 11.96 0.82 -12.85
C VAL A 8 12.66 1.00 -14.19
N LYS A 9 11.89 1.23 -15.25
CA LYS A 9 12.40 1.44 -16.61
C LYS A 9 11.82 2.74 -17.16
N ILE A 10 12.66 3.74 -17.38
CA ILE A 10 12.25 5.04 -17.91
C ILE A 10 12.77 5.17 -19.33
N GLU A 11 11.88 5.35 -20.29
CA GLU A 11 12.21 5.50 -21.71
C GLU A 11 11.76 6.87 -22.19
N PHE A 12 12.67 7.69 -22.72
CA PHE A 12 12.34 9.01 -23.24
C PHE A 12 13.30 9.46 -24.33
N ASN A 13 12.84 10.35 -25.20
CA ASN A 13 13.69 11.09 -26.12
C ASN A 13 14.17 12.39 -25.46
N ALA A 14 15.48 12.65 -25.48
CA ALA A 14 16.06 13.83 -24.83
C ALA A 14 15.69 15.16 -25.51
N LEU A 15 15.23 15.11 -26.76
CA LEU A 15 14.78 16.28 -27.51
C LEU A 15 13.29 16.60 -27.31
N ASP A 16 12.52 15.69 -26.70
CA ASP A 16 11.09 15.89 -26.48
C ASP A 16 10.86 16.85 -25.29
N PRO A 17 10.10 17.95 -25.46
CA PRO A 17 9.82 18.87 -24.35
C PRO A 17 8.95 18.26 -23.24
N ARG A 18 8.26 17.14 -23.48
CA ARG A 18 7.33 16.50 -22.55
C ARG A 18 8.01 15.62 -21.50
N ILE A 19 9.35 15.59 -21.44
CA ILE A 19 10.10 14.72 -20.52
C ILE A 19 10.10 15.16 -19.05
N ALA A 20 9.53 16.32 -18.72
CA ALA A 20 9.58 16.91 -17.39
C ALA A 20 9.15 15.92 -16.29
N SER A 21 8.02 15.23 -16.46
CA SER A 21 7.52 14.26 -15.48
C SER A 21 8.41 13.01 -15.36
N CYS A 22 9.01 12.54 -16.46
CA CYS A 22 10.00 11.46 -16.41
C CYS A 22 11.24 11.84 -15.60
N MET A 23 11.75 13.04 -15.80
CA MET A 23 12.96 13.52 -15.13
C MET A 23 12.72 13.75 -13.63
N GLU A 24 11.55 14.30 -13.28
CA GLU A 24 11.15 14.44 -11.87
C GLU A 24 11.02 13.07 -11.20
N PHE A 25 10.36 12.11 -11.85
CA PHE A 25 10.23 10.75 -11.32
C PHE A 25 11.59 10.05 -11.17
N LEU A 26 12.50 10.22 -12.13
CA LEU A 26 13.87 9.71 -12.04
C LEU A 26 14.63 10.33 -10.87
N ALA A 27 14.49 11.63 -10.64
CA ALA A 27 15.09 12.32 -9.49
C ALA A 27 14.56 11.76 -8.17
N GLN A 28 13.25 11.51 -8.07
CA GLN A 28 12.63 10.88 -6.90
C GLN A 28 13.14 9.46 -6.64
N CYS A 29 13.32 8.66 -7.69
CA CYS A 29 13.91 7.32 -7.57
C CYS A 29 15.38 7.38 -7.13
N ASN A 30 16.11 8.41 -7.55
CA ASN A 30 17.51 8.60 -7.19
C ASN A 30 17.75 9.20 -5.81
N ALA A 31 16.71 9.70 -5.13
CA ALA A 31 16.81 10.25 -3.80
C ALA A 31 17.41 9.22 -2.82
N ARG A 32 18.31 9.68 -1.94
CA ARG A 32 19.02 8.83 -0.97
C ARG A 32 18.06 7.94 -0.15
N LYS A 33 17.02 8.56 0.42
CA LYS A 33 15.97 7.86 1.19
C LYS A 33 15.25 6.78 0.38
N ALA A 34 15.07 6.99 -0.92
CA ALA A 34 14.42 6.00 -1.78
C ALA A 34 15.35 4.80 -2.01
N LYS A 35 16.62 5.04 -2.32
CA LYS A 35 17.63 3.98 -2.53
C LYS A 35 17.89 3.17 -1.26
N GLU A 36 17.99 3.83 -0.11
CA GLU A 36 18.16 3.14 1.19
C GLU A 36 16.97 2.24 1.51
N SER A 37 15.75 2.60 1.09
CA SER A 37 14.56 1.77 1.32
C SER A 37 14.56 0.45 0.54
N ASN A 38 15.26 0.40 -0.60
CA ASN A 38 15.42 -0.80 -1.41
C ASN A 38 16.63 -0.70 -2.34
N PRO A 39 17.82 -1.14 -1.90
CA PRO A 39 19.03 -1.09 -2.72
C PRO A 39 19.02 -2.13 -3.86
N ALA A 40 18.15 -3.14 -3.82
CA ALA A 40 18.04 -4.17 -4.85
C ALA A 40 17.20 -3.71 -6.06
N CYS A 41 16.46 -2.61 -5.94
CA CYS A 41 15.63 -2.08 -7.01
C CYS A 41 16.48 -1.61 -8.20
N GLN A 42 16.24 -2.18 -9.38
CA GLN A 42 16.99 -1.82 -10.59
C GLN A 42 16.35 -0.63 -11.29
N ILE A 43 17.06 0.49 -11.40
CA ILE A 43 16.62 1.67 -12.15
C ILE A 43 17.32 1.70 -13.50
N GLN A 44 16.58 1.51 -14.59
CA GLN A 44 17.05 1.54 -15.97
C GLN A 44 16.53 2.78 -16.69
N VAL A 45 17.43 3.51 -17.34
CA VAL A 45 17.08 4.69 -18.15
C VAL A 45 17.51 4.42 -19.59
N LYS A 46 16.55 4.44 -20.52
CA LYS A 46 16.80 4.28 -21.95
C LYS A 46 16.49 5.58 -22.66
N ARG A 47 17.54 6.23 -23.17
CA ARG A 47 17.40 7.38 -24.06
C ARG A 47 17.09 6.87 -25.46
N ARG A 48 16.01 7.36 -26.05
CA ARG A 48 15.60 7.03 -27.41
C ARG A 48 15.74 8.24 -28.32
N THR A 49 15.71 8.00 -29.62
CA THR A 49 15.74 9.04 -30.67
C THR A 49 14.48 8.98 -31.55
N ASP A 50 13.53 8.11 -31.21
CA ASP A 50 12.22 8.04 -31.84
C ASP A 50 11.31 9.18 -31.34
N ASP A 51 10.29 9.53 -32.12
CA ASP A 51 9.27 10.54 -31.76
C ASP A 51 8.15 9.94 -30.88
N GLU A 52 8.45 8.84 -30.19
CA GLU A 52 7.49 8.23 -29.27
C GLU A 52 7.43 8.99 -27.94
N PRO A 53 6.24 9.08 -27.31
CA PRO A 53 6.09 9.75 -26.03
C PRO A 53 6.92 9.06 -24.93
N PRO A 54 7.34 9.82 -23.91
CA PRO A 54 8.06 9.29 -22.76
C PRO A 54 7.19 8.31 -21.96
N LYS A 55 7.77 7.16 -21.60
CA LYS A 55 7.11 6.05 -20.91
C LYS A 55 7.86 5.68 -19.63
N ILE A 56 7.11 5.43 -18.55
CA ILE A 56 7.63 4.94 -17.27
C ILE A 56 7.07 3.55 -17.02
N GLY A 57 7.91 2.53 -17.10
CA GLY A 57 7.59 1.17 -16.68
C GLY A 57 8.03 0.94 -15.24
N VAL A 58 7.17 0.35 -14.42
CA VAL A 58 7.49 -0.11 -13.07
C VAL A 58 7.14 -1.58 -12.94
N THR A 59 8.00 -2.35 -12.30
CA THR A 59 7.77 -3.74 -11.96
C THR A 59 7.72 -3.85 -10.45
N PHE A 60 6.62 -4.36 -9.91
CA PHE A 60 6.44 -4.57 -8.49
C PHE A 60 7.21 -5.82 -8.02
N VAL A 61 7.43 -5.95 -6.70
CA VAL A 61 8.10 -7.12 -6.11
C VAL A 61 7.38 -8.45 -6.35
N ASN A 62 6.09 -8.41 -6.65
CA ASN A 62 5.29 -9.58 -7.03
C ASN A 62 5.40 -9.94 -8.53
N GLY A 63 6.19 -9.21 -9.32
CA GLY A 63 6.36 -9.42 -10.75
C GLY A 63 5.33 -8.73 -11.66
N VAL A 64 4.35 -8.01 -11.11
CA VAL A 64 3.39 -7.26 -11.93
C VAL A 64 4.06 -6.05 -12.54
N GLU A 65 3.96 -5.90 -13.86
CA GLU A 65 4.45 -4.74 -14.60
C GLU A 65 3.33 -3.73 -14.87
N GLU A 66 3.59 -2.45 -14.65
CA GLU A 66 2.74 -1.34 -15.06
C GLU A 66 3.51 -0.36 -15.91
N LYS A 67 2.83 0.21 -16.91
CA LYS A 67 3.39 1.21 -17.81
C LYS A 67 2.54 2.46 -17.73
N PHE A 68 3.18 3.57 -17.39
CA PHE A 68 2.59 4.90 -17.34
C PHE A 68 3.07 5.73 -18.52
N ASP A 69 2.14 6.47 -19.10
CA ASP A 69 2.46 7.54 -20.04
C ASP A 69 2.83 8.80 -19.25
N ALA A 70 4.07 9.26 -19.42
CA ALA A 70 4.59 10.40 -18.69
C ALA A 70 4.14 11.76 -19.27
N THR A 71 3.42 11.77 -20.40
CA THR A 71 2.88 13.01 -20.98
C THR A 71 1.58 13.45 -20.32
N SER A 72 0.77 12.49 -19.86
CA SER A 72 -0.56 12.74 -19.29
C SER A 72 -0.56 12.75 -17.75
N ILE A 73 0.41 12.10 -17.13
CA ILE A 73 0.44 11.87 -15.68
C ILE A 73 1.69 12.50 -15.06
N SER A 74 1.50 13.27 -13.99
CA SER A 74 2.59 13.87 -13.23
C SER A 74 3.40 12.82 -12.45
N ALA A 75 4.67 13.12 -12.15
CA ALA A 75 5.53 12.25 -11.35
C ALA A 75 4.97 12.01 -9.93
N GLN A 76 4.33 13.01 -9.34
CA GLN A 76 3.70 12.90 -8.02
C GLN A 76 2.50 11.94 -8.04
N THR A 77 1.69 12.00 -9.09
CA THR A 77 0.56 11.09 -9.27
C THR A 77 1.05 9.66 -9.42
N ILE A 78 2.07 9.41 -10.25
CA ILE A 78 2.68 8.08 -10.43
C ILE A 78 3.22 7.56 -9.09
N ARG A 79 3.91 8.41 -8.33
CA ARG A 79 4.40 8.06 -6.98
C ARG A 79 3.26 7.63 -6.06
N ASN A 80 2.15 8.36 -6.03
CA ASN A 80 1.01 8.03 -5.18
C ASN A 80 0.36 6.71 -5.59
N MET A 81 0.16 6.49 -6.90
CA MET A 81 -0.35 5.23 -7.43
C MET A 81 0.52 4.04 -7.03
N ILE A 82 1.86 4.18 -7.11
CA ILE A 82 2.80 3.14 -6.67
C ILE A 82 2.68 2.88 -5.17
N LEU A 83 2.52 3.92 -4.35
CA LEU A 83 2.39 3.78 -2.90
C LEU A 83 1.07 3.09 -2.51
N GLU A 84 -0.04 3.49 -3.13
CA GLU A 84 -1.36 2.90 -2.91
C GLU A 84 -1.36 1.43 -3.32
N LYS A 85 -0.91 1.11 -4.54
CA LYS A 85 -0.82 -0.27 -5.01
C LYS A 85 0.14 -1.10 -4.16
N GLY A 86 1.28 -0.53 -3.75
CA GLY A 86 2.23 -1.20 -2.88
C GLY A 86 1.66 -1.58 -1.51
N GLN A 87 0.83 -0.72 -0.91
CA GLN A 87 0.16 -1.01 0.36
C GLN A 87 -0.89 -2.13 0.23
N LEU A 88 -1.59 -2.21 -0.91
CA LEU A 88 -2.50 -3.31 -1.20
C LEU A 88 -1.76 -4.65 -1.29
N LEU A 89 -0.61 -4.68 -1.97
CA LEU A 89 0.23 -5.87 -2.08
C LEU A 89 0.82 -6.31 -0.74
N GLU A 90 1.25 -5.36 0.09
CA GLU A 90 1.74 -5.62 1.45
C GLU A 90 0.62 -6.21 2.33
N THR A 91 -0.61 -5.70 2.18
CA THR A 91 -1.77 -6.23 2.91
C THR A 91 -2.12 -7.63 2.44
N GLU A 92 -2.20 -7.86 1.14
CA GLU A 92 -2.41 -9.20 0.57
C GLU A 92 -1.39 -10.20 1.09
N GLN A 93 -0.11 -9.82 1.15
CA GLN A 93 0.94 -10.69 1.68
C GLN A 93 0.71 -11.01 3.16
N MET A 94 0.32 -10.04 3.99
CA MET A 94 -0.02 -10.29 5.39
C MET A 94 -1.16 -11.30 5.57
N PHE A 95 -2.19 -11.27 4.72
CA PHE A 95 -3.28 -12.26 4.75
C PHE A 95 -2.79 -13.65 4.34
N ARG A 96 -2.01 -13.72 3.25
CA ARG A 96 -1.41 -14.97 2.78
C ARG A 96 -0.49 -15.61 3.84
N ASP A 97 0.33 -14.81 4.51
CA ASP A 97 1.24 -15.27 5.57
C ASP A 97 0.47 -15.79 6.82
N ALA A 98 -0.71 -15.24 7.09
CA ALA A 98 -1.61 -15.71 8.14
C ALA A 98 -2.40 -16.97 7.74
N GLY A 99 -2.33 -17.42 6.49
CA GLY A 99 -3.11 -18.52 5.94
C GLY A 99 -4.58 -18.17 5.69
N GLU A 100 -4.92 -16.88 5.65
CA GLU A 100 -6.28 -16.39 5.42
C GLU A 100 -6.50 -16.11 3.91
N PRO A 101 -7.72 -16.34 3.39
CA PRO A 101 -8.02 -16.10 1.99
C PRO A 101 -8.02 -14.61 1.65
N TRP A 102 -7.48 -14.27 0.49
CA TRP A 102 -7.52 -12.93 -0.11
C TRP A 102 -8.12 -13.00 -1.52
N PRO A 103 -9.08 -12.14 -1.90
CA PRO A 103 -9.70 -11.08 -1.08
C PRO A 103 -10.57 -11.67 0.04
N VAL A 104 -10.72 -10.91 1.12
CA VAL A 104 -11.61 -11.28 2.23
C VAL A 104 -13.06 -11.22 1.73
N ILE A 105 -13.68 -12.38 1.53
CA ILE A 105 -15.11 -12.49 1.20
C ILE A 105 -15.86 -12.49 2.53
N ILE A 106 -16.66 -11.46 2.78
CA ILE A 106 -17.54 -11.39 3.95
C ILE A 106 -18.86 -12.05 3.57
N PRO A 107 -19.30 -13.11 4.27
CA PRO A 107 -20.60 -13.72 4.01
C PRO A 107 -21.75 -12.76 4.31
N GLU A 108 -22.84 -12.86 3.55
CA GLU A 108 -24.01 -11.96 3.64
C GLU A 108 -24.66 -11.99 5.03
N GLU A 109 -24.57 -13.14 5.71
CA GLU A 109 -25.07 -13.36 7.06
C GLU A 109 -24.30 -12.55 8.12
N GLU A 110 -23.02 -12.23 7.88
CA GLU A 110 -22.20 -11.41 8.77
C GLU A 110 -22.41 -9.91 8.53
N LEU A 111 -22.84 -9.51 7.33
CA LEU A 111 -23.10 -8.11 7.00
C LEU A 111 -24.29 -7.54 7.80
N HIS A 112 -25.31 -8.38 8.03
CA HIS A 112 -26.53 -8.03 8.77
C HIS A 112 -26.38 -8.08 10.28
N GLN A 113 -25.24 -8.58 10.80
CA GLN A 113 -25.01 -8.62 12.24
C GLN A 113 -24.63 -7.23 12.76
N PRO A 114 -25.33 -6.70 13.78
CA PRO A 114 -24.92 -5.46 14.42
C PRO A 114 -23.51 -5.65 14.99
N ALA A 115 -22.60 -4.75 14.62
CA ALA A 115 -21.26 -4.74 15.20
C ALA A 115 -21.38 -4.67 16.73
N PRO A 116 -20.71 -5.55 17.50
CA PRO A 116 -20.70 -5.39 18.95
C PRO A 116 -20.15 -4.00 19.26
N GLY A 117 -20.99 -3.16 19.86
CA GLY A 117 -20.60 -1.79 20.21
C GLY A 117 -19.33 -1.82 21.06
N THR A 118 -18.31 -1.08 20.63
CA THR A 118 -17.09 -0.90 21.42
C THR A 118 -17.51 -0.25 22.73
N LYS A 119 -17.53 -1.02 23.83
CA LYS A 119 -17.81 -0.46 25.15
C LYS A 119 -16.71 0.56 25.46
N VAL A 120 -17.03 1.84 25.35
CA VAL A 120 -16.21 2.92 25.91
C VAL A 120 -16.34 2.81 27.43
N SER A 121 -15.43 2.07 28.07
CA SER A 121 -15.34 2.01 29.52
C SER A 121 -15.04 3.41 30.08
N PRO A 122 -15.74 3.89 31.12
CA PRO A 122 -15.62 5.26 31.62
C PRO A 122 -14.34 5.56 32.43
N PHE A 123 -13.34 4.67 32.42
CA PHE A 123 -12.08 4.85 33.13
C PHE A 123 -10.93 5.15 32.14
N SER A 124 -10.77 6.42 31.76
CA SER A 124 -9.44 7.02 31.45
C SER A 124 -9.63 8.51 31.14
N SER A 125 -9.63 9.31 32.20
CA SER A 125 -9.62 10.78 32.13
C SER A 125 -8.23 11.36 31.86
N ILE A 126 -7.33 10.70 31.11
CA ILE A 126 -5.97 11.24 30.86
C ILE A 126 -5.56 11.34 29.37
N PHE A 127 -6.29 10.75 28.42
CA PHE A 127 -5.96 10.87 26.98
C PHE A 127 -6.93 11.76 26.19
N LYS A 128 -7.36 12.89 26.78
CA LYS A 128 -8.22 13.89 26.10
C LYS A 128 -7.47 15.12 25.59
N LEU A 129 -6.14 15.13 25.61
CA LEU A 129 -5.36 16.18 24.98
C LEU A 129 -4.65 15.59 23.75
N VAL A 130 -4.76 16.28 22.62
CA VAL A 130 -4.17 15.93 21.30
C VAL A 130 -4.95 14.95 20.44
N ILE A 131 -6.27 15.12 20.29
CA ILE A 131 -6.90 15.02 18.95
C ILE A 131 -7.99 16.09 18.86
N ASN A 132 -7.58 17.32 18.56
CA ASN A 132 -8.43 18.31 17.92
C ASN A 132 -7.50 19.32 17.27
N PHE A 133 -7.23 19.13 15.98
CA PHE A 133 -7.05 20.24 15.04
C PHE A 133 -7.12 19.70 13.61
N GLY A 134 -8.10 20.19 12.85
CA GLY A 134 -8.00 20.37 11.40
C GLY A 134 -8.43 19.19 10.52
N GLU A 135 -9.60 19.35 9.90
CA GLU A 135 -9.92 18.98 8.52
C GLU A 135 -9.23 17.74 7.92
N PHE A 136 -9.95 16.62 7.81
CA PHE A 136 -9.67 15.63 6.75
C PHE A 136 -10.97 14.94 6.34
N VAL A 137 -11.82 15.70 5.67
CA VAL A 137 -12.96 15.16 4.91
C VAL A 137 -12.41 14.64 3.58
N THR A 138 -12.95 13.49 3.15
CA THR A 138 -12.72 12.80 1.85
C THR A 138 -11.46 11.92 1.72
N LEU A 139 -11.58 10.65 2.15
CA LEU A 139 -11.05 9.44 1.47
C LEU A 139 -11.27 8.23 2.38
N PHE A 140 -12.55 7.89 2.58
CA PHE A 140 -12.98 6.53 2.90
C PHE A 140 -13.32 5.87 1.55
N PRO A 141 -12.69 4.74 1.21
CA PRO A 141 -13.12 3.47 1.77
C PRO A 141 -11.92 2.60 2.22
N PHE A 142 -12.16 1.35 2.65
CA PHE A 142 -11.18 0.32 3.04
C PHE A 142 -10.52 0.35 4.42
N ARG A 143 -10.39 1.48 5.12
CA ARG A 143 -9.70 1.47 6.44
C ARG A 143 -10.50 0.86 7.59
N LEU A 144 -11.80 0.57 7.41
CA LEU A 144 -12.66 0.05 8.47
C LEU A 144 -12.76 -1.48 8.52
N THR A 145 -12.35 -2.21 7.47
CA THR A 145 -12.45 -3.68 7.45
C THR A 145 -11.28 -4.36 8.19
N ILE A 146 -10.08 -3.77 8.15
CA ILE A 146 -8.86 -4.40 8.71
C ILE A 146 -8.83 -4.33 10.25
N LYS A 147 -9.31 -3.25 10.88
CA LYS A 147 -9.41 -3.19 12.35
C LYS A 147 -10.43 -4.19 12.91
N ARG A 148 -11.42 -4.60 12.11
CA ARG A 148 -12.46 -5.56 12.49
C ARG A 148 -11.93 -7.01 12.44
N PHE A 149 -11.14 -7.35 11.42
CA PHE A 149 -10.52 -8.68 11.29
C PHE A 149 -9.40 -8.94 12.31
N PHE A 150 -8.57 -7.93 12.62
CA PHE A 150 -7.45 -8.12 13.56
C PHE A 150 -7.91 -8.35 15.01
N LEU A 151 -8.99 -7.69 15.46
CA LEU A 151 -9.58 -7.96 16.78
C LEU A 151 -10.27 -9.32 16.85
N GLN A 152 -10.88 -9.78 15.76
CA GLN A 152 -11.59 -11.07 15.73
C GLN A 152 -10.61 -12.26 15.66
N SER A 153 -9.46 -12.10 15.00
CA SER A 153 -8.40 -13.12 14.95
C SER A 153 -7.64 -13.26 16.28
N CYS A 154 -7.40 -12.15 17.01
CA CYS A 154 -6.88 -12.21 18.37
C CYS A 154 -7.85 -12.89 19.36
N CYS A 155 -9.17 -12.69 19.20
CA CYS A 155 -10.18 -13.40 19.99
C CYS A 155 -10.30 -14.89 19.63
N ARG A 156 -10.09 -15.28 18.36
CA ARG A 156 -10.09 -16.70 17.95
C ARG A 156 -8.89 -17.47 18.50
N ARG A 157 -7.71 -16.83 18.60
CA ARG A 157 -6.49 -17.48 19.11
C ARG A 157 -6.54 -17.72 20.63
N HIS A 158 -7.38 -17.00 21.38
CA HIS A 158 -7.58 -17.26 22.82
C HIS A 158 -8.62 -18.34 23.14
N LYS A 159 -9.49 -18.73 22.19
CA LYS A 159 -10.52 -19.76 22.38
C LYS A 159 -10.07 -21.19 22.06
N TYR A 160 -8.93 -21.37 21.42
CA TYR A 160 -8.40 -22.69 21.04
C TYR A 160 -7.24 -23.19 21.91
N ASN A 161 -6.89 -22.50 23.00
CA ASN A 161 -5.82 -22.94 23.92
C ASN A 161 -6.32 -23.10 25.36
N SER A 162 -7.50 -23.66 25.55
CA SER A 162 -8.03 -24.04 26.87
C SER A 162 -8.52 -25.50 26.95
N HIS A 163 -8.11 -26.34 25.99
CA HIS A 163 -8.30 -27.79 26.06
C HIS A 163 -6.98 -28.53 25.78
N CYS A 164 -6.04 -28.41 26.72
CA CYS A 164 -5.00 -29.41 26.95
C CYS A 164 -4.92 -29.73 28.45
N VAL A 165 -5.69 -30.75 28.83
CA VAL A 165 -5.39 -31.80 29.81
C VAL A 165 -4.93 -31.37 31.21
N THR A 166 -5.90 -31.38 32.13
CA THR A 166 -5.71 -31.84 33.52
C THR A 166 -5.51 -33.36 33.57
N ARG A 167 -4.66 -33.83 34.51
CA ARG A 167 -4.23 -35.22 34.86
C ARG A 167 -2.90 -35.63 34.19
N ARG A 168 -1.84 -36.02 34.91
CA ARG A 168 -1.62 -36.43 36.31
C ARG A 168 -0.27 -35.88 36.77
#